data_AF-A0A6N3F8G8-F1
#
_entry.id   AF-A0A6N3F8G8-F1
#
_cell.length_a   1.000
_cell.length_b   1.000
_cell.length_c   1.000
_cell.angle_alpha   90.00
_cell.angle_beta   90.00
_cell.angle_gamma   90.00
#
_symmetry.space_group_name_H-M   'P 1'
#
loop_
_entity.id
_entity.type
_entity.pdbx_description
1 polymer ?
#
loop_
_entity_poly.entity_id
_entity_poly.type
_entity_poly.pdbx_seq_one_letter_code
_entity_poly.pdbx_strand_id
1 'polypeptide(L)'
;MENQLIYQPIHVGEVYANKNLLYRVESIDGECLRPSAHLRRLADGWEVDVTGAALYRTDRGIELLWQSWKNGHFVPERDAV
;
A
#
# COMPACT_ATOMS: atom_id res chain seq x y z
N MET A 1 13.62 3.09 -14.41
CA MET A 1 14.08 1.80 -13.86
C MET A 1 13.66 1.78 -12.40
N GLU A 2 12.78 0.86 -12.02
CA GLU A 2 12.25 0.77 -10.65
C GLU A 2 13.20 -0.10 -9.81
N ASN A 3 13.82 0.48 -8.79
CA ASN A 3 14.72 -0.24 -7.89
C ASN A 3 14.02 -0.46 -6.55
N GLN A 4 13.81 -1.72 -6.16
CA GLN A 4 13.22 -2.07 -4.86
C GLN A 4 14.15 -1.62 -3.72
N LEU A 5 13.59 -1.01 -2.68
CA LEU A 5 14.28 -0.58 -1.48
C LEU A 5 14.22 -1.71 -0.42
N ILE A 6 15.06 -2.74 -0.60
CA ILE A 6 15.02 -4.01 0.14
C ILE A 6 15.16 -3.85 1.67
N TYR A 7 15.75 -2.75 2.14
CA TYR A 7 15.94 -2.44 3.57
C TYR A 7 14.98 -1.38 4.11
N GLN A 8 13.97 -0.96 3.34
CA GLN A 8 12.92 -0.06 3.80
C GLN A 8 11.59 -0.82 3.84
N PRO A 9 11.24 -1.41 5.00
CA PRO A 9 9.95 -2.08 5.16
C PRO A 9 8.81 -1.07 5.09
N ILE A 10 7.61 -1.57 4.82
CA ILE A 10 6.37 -0.82 5.01
C ILE A 10 5.84 -1.04 6.43
N HIS A 11 5.16 -0.04 6.98
CA HIS A 11 4.63 -0.09 8.35
C HIS A 11 3.11 0.18 8.38
N VAL A 12 2.40 -0.52 9.28
CA VAL A 12 0.99 -0.26 9.54
C VAL A 12 0.80 1.18 10.05
N GLY A 13 -0.19 1.87 9.51
CA GLY A 13 -0.51 3.27 9.79
C GLY A 13 0.20 4.27 8.87
N GLU A 14 1.31 3.89 8.23
CA GLU A 14 2.02 4.77 7.29
C GLU A 14 1.28 4.94 5.97
N VAL A 15 1.56 6.07 5.31
CA VAL A 15 0.95 6.45 4.04
C VAL A 15 2.02 6.51 2.98
N TYR A 16 1.77 5.83 1.86
CA TYR A 16 2.68 5.80 0.72
C TYR A 16 1.97 6.19 -0.57
N ALA A 17 2.74 6.76 -1.50
CA ALA A 17 2.27 7.06 -2.83
C ALA A 17 2.26 5.80 -3.71
N ASN A 18 1.24 5.67 -4.55
CA ASN A 18 1.25 4.83 -5.74
C ASN A 18 0.70 5.67 -6.90
N LYS A 19 1.57 6.09 -7.81
CA LYS A 19 1.25 7.09 -8.84
C LYS A 19 0.72 8.36 -8.17
N ASN A 20 -0.47 8.82 -8.56
CA ASN A 20 -1.07 10.05 -8.05
C ASN A 20 -2.02 9.80 -6.87
N LEU A 21 -1.98 8.62 -6.26
CA LEU A 21 -2.89 8.20 -5.19
C LEU A 21 -2.11 7.88 -3.92
N LEU A 22 -2.71 8.18 -2.77
CA LEU A 22 -2.15 7.88 -1.45
C LEU A 22 -2.89 6.72 -0.82
N TYR A 23 -2.12 5.78 -0.29
CA TYR A 23 -2.61 4.58 0.38
C TYR A 23 -2.05 4.52 1.80
N ARG A 24 -2.92 4.37 2.80
CA ARG A 24 -2.55 3.99 4.16
C ARG A 24 -2.45 2.48 4.24
N VAL A 25 -1.45 1.97 4.96
CA VAL A 25 -1.35 0.55 5.30
C VAL A 25 -2.20 0.28 6.54
N GLU A 26 -3.28 -0.48 6.38
CA GLU A 26 -4.20 -0.82 7.47
C GLU A 26 -3.77 -2.09 8.21
N SER A 27 -3.20 -3.07 7.50
CA SER A 27 -2.60 -4.27 8.09
C SER A 27 -1.54 -4.87 7.17
N ILE A 28 -0.66 -5.70 7.75
CA ILE A 28 0.40 -6.43 7.06
C ILE A 28 0.35 -7.89 7.50
N ASP A 29 0.50 -8.82 6.55
CA ASP A 29 0.61 -10.25 6.79
C ASP A 29 1.71 -10.86 5.90
N GLY A 30 2.35 -11.94 6.35
CA GLY A 30 3.43 -12.63 5.64
C GLY A 30 4.84 -12.06 5.84
N GLU A 31 5.80 -12.61 5.11
CA GLU A 31 7.23 -12.37 5.35
C GLU A 31 7.75 -10.99 4.94
N CYS A 32 8.82 -10.57 5.64
CA CYS A 32 9.33 -9.20 5.74
C CYS A 32 9.71 -8.51 4.41
N LEU A 33 10.10 -9.26 3.37
CA LEU A 33 10.61 -8.67 2.12
C LEU A 33 9.53 -8.27 1.12
N ARG A 34 8.41 -8.99 1.11
CA ARG A 34 7.32 -8.86 0.13
C ARG A 34 5.98 -9.30 0.76
N PRO A 35 5.54 -8.64 1.83
CA PRO A 35 4.35 -9.07 2.55
C PRO A 35 3.07 -8.86 1.72
N SER A 36 2.00 -9.47 2.20
CA SER A 36 0.65 -9.04 1.87
C SER A 36 0.29 -7.83 2.73
N ALA A 37 -0.47 -6.89 2.19
CA ALA A 37 -0.93 -5.73 2.94
C ALA A 37 -2.38 -5.42 2.61
N HIS A 38 -3.13 -4.99 3.62
CA HIS A 38 -4.42 -4.35 3.42
C HIS A 38 -4.20 -2.84 3.32
N LEU A 39 -4.66 -2.23 2.23
CA LEU A 39 -4.43 -0.81 1.94
C LEU A 39 -5.75 -0.07 1.84
N ARG A 40 -5.80 1.14 2.37
CA ARG A 40 -6.90 2.07 2.19
C ARG A 40 -6.46 3.30 1.41
N ARG A 41 -7.12 3.57 0.29
CA ARG A 41 -6.94 4.78 -0.50
C ARG A 41 -7.59 5.97 0.20
N LEU A 42 -6.81 7.02 0.41
CA LEU A 42 -7.27 8.19 1.15
C LEU A 42 -8.25 9.08 0.35
N ALA A 43 -8.21 9.00 -0.98
CA ALA A 43 -9.02 9.87 -1.83
C ALA A 43 -10.52 9.57 -1.77
N ASP A 44 -10.89 8.29 -1.59
CA ASP A 44 -12.26 7.81 -1.75
C ASP A 44 -12.62 6.63 -0.85
N GLY A 45 -11.74 6.25 0.09
CA GLY A 45 -12.00 5.13 1.00
C GLY A 45 -12.01 3.75 0.33
N TRP A 46 -11.47 3.63 -0.89
CA TRP A 46 -11.31 2.33 -1.53
C TRP A 46 -10.27 1.48 -0.78
N GLU A 47 -10.65 0.27 -0.38
CA GLU A 47 -9.79 -0.68 0.30
C GLU A 47 -9.44 -1.86 -0.61
N VAL A 48 -8.23 -2.42 -0.44
CA VAL A 48 -7.72 -3.52 -1.28
C VAL A 48 -6.68 -4.36 -0.54
N ASP A 49 -6.70 -5.66 -0.78
CA ASP A 49 -5.63 -6.56 -0.37
C ASP A 49 -4.61 -6.69 -1.50
N VAL A 50 -3.34 -6.42 -1.19
CA VAL A 50 -2.23 -6.53 -2.14
C VAL A 50 -1.23 -7.59 -1.69
N THR A 51 -0.55 -8.22 -2.65
CA THR A 51 0.54 -9.18 -2.37
C THR A 51 1.85 -8.71 -2.99
N GLY A 52 2.95 -9.02 -2.31
CA GLY A 52 4.28 -8.59 -2.72
C GLY A 52 4.48 -7.08 -2.63
N ALA A 53 3.91 -6.46 -1.60
CA ALA A 53 4.01 -5.02 -1.38
C ALA A 53 5.44 -4.62 -0.97
N ALA A 54 6.02 -3.62 -1.64
CA ALA A 54 7.33 -3.08 -1.29
C ALA A 54 7.50 -1.64 -1.79
N LEU A 55 8.49 -0.94 -1.23
CA LEU A 55 8.86 0.39 -1.67
C LEU A 55 9.86 0.33 -2.83
N TYR A 56 9.62 1.16 -3.84
CA TYR A 56 10.45 1.29 -5.03
C TYR A 56 10.86 2.74 -5.24
N ARG A 57 12.12 2.96 -5.66
CA ARG A 57 12.53 4.24 -6.21
C ARG A 57 12.06 4.34 -7.66
N THR A 58 11.20 5.32 -7.92
CA THR A 58 10.63 5.64 -9.24
C THR A 58 11.09 7.03 -9.69
N ASP A 59 10.70 7.42 -10.91
CA ASP A 59 10.87 8.78 -11.43
C ASP A 59 10.06 9.83 -10.66
N ARG A 60 8.99 9.43 -9.97
CA ARG A 60 8.14 10.27 -9.11
C ARG A 60 8.58 10.32 -7.65
N GLY A 61 9.62 9.58 -7.27
CA GLY A 61 10.06 9.43 -5.88
C GLY A 61 9.86 8.01 -5.36
N ILE A 62 9.73 7.86 -4.04
CA ILE A 62 9.49 6.55 -3.42
C ILE A 62 8.00 6.22 -3.51
N GLU A 63 7.68 5.07 -4.10
CA GLU A 63 6.30 4.59 -4.25
C GLU A 63 6.14 3.17 -3.67
N LEU A 64 4.96 2.91 -3.12
CA LEU A 64 4.49 1.58 -2.76
C LEU A 64 3.96 0.89 -4.02
N LEU A 65 4.59 -0.20 -4.43
CA LEU A 65 4.14 -1.06 -5.53
C LEU A 65 3.84 -2.47 -5.01
N TRP A 66 3.05 -3.23 -5.77
CA TRP A 66 2.66 -4.60 -5.44
C TRP A 66 2.55 -5.45 -6.71
N GLN A 67 2.58 -6.77 -6.55
CA GLN A 67 2.58 -7.72 -7.66
C GLN A 67 1.16 -8.07 -8.12
N SER A 68 0.24 -8.27 -7.18
CA SER A 68 -1.17 -8.54 -7.48
C SER A 68 -2.07 -7.98 -6.38
N TRP A 69 -3.36 -7.90 -6.67
CA TRP A 69 -4.37 -7.37 -5.76
C TRP A 69 -5.67 -8.18 -5.85
N LYS A 70 -6.45 -8.19 -4.76
CA LYS A 70 -7.75 -8.85 -4.64
C LYS A 70 -8.66 -8.11 -3.66
N ASN A 71 -9.93 -8.51 -3.58
CA ASN A 71 -10.90 -8.00 -2.61
C ASN A 71 -11.08 -6.46 -2.63
N GLY A 72 -10.85 -5.81 -3.77
CA GLY A 72 -11.00 -4.36 -3.91
C GLY A 72 -12.45 -3.93 -3.75
N HIS A 73 -12.74 -3.03 -2.82
CA HIS A 73 -14.10 -2.54 -2.56
C HIS A 73 -14.09 -1.13 -1.95
N PHE A 74 -15.21 -0.41 -2.07
CA PHE A 74 -15.38 0.86 -1.36
C PHE A 74 -15.93 0.59 0.04
N VAL A 75 -15.28 1.16 1.05
CA VAL A 75 -15.81 1.16 2.41
C VAL A 75 -16.56 2.47 2.61
N PRO A 76 -17.87 2.43 2.90
CA PRO A 76 -18.61 3.63 3.31
C PRO A 76 -17.87 4.30 4.45
N GLU A 77 -17.74 5.63 4.45
CA GLU A 77 -17.07 6.36 5.53
C GLU A 77 -17.48 5.78 6.88
N ARG A 78 -16.51 5.20 7.61
CA ARG A 78 -16.73 4.83 9.00
C ARG A 78 -17.12 6.11 9.70
N ASP A 79 -18.36 6.18 10.17
CA ASP A 79 -18.82 7.23 11.07
C ASP A 79 -17.70 7.48 12.08
N ALA A 80 -17.14 8.69 12.05
CA ALA A 80 -16.20 9.12 13.06
C ALA A 80 -16.98 9.18 14.38
N VAL A 81 -16.91 8.12 15.18
CA VAL A 81 -17.39 8.10 16.57
C VAL A 81 -16.39 8.82 17.44
#